data_AF-A0A1V6E6Q4-F1
#
_entry.id   AF-A0A1V6E6Q4-F1
#
_cell.length_a   1.000
_cell.length_b   1.000
_cell.length_c   1.000
_cell.angle_alpha   90.00
_cell.angle_beta   90.00
_cell.angle_gamma   90.00
#
_symmetry.space_group_name_H-M   'P 1'
#
loop_
_entity.id
_entity.type
_entity.pdbx_description
1 polymer ?
#
loop_
_entity_poly.entity_id
_entity_poly.type
_entity_poly.pdbx_seq_one_letter_code
_entity_poly.pdbx_strand_id
1 'polypeptide(L)'
;MIMDELAKRLTHGEQQYDADGAIVARGRVSTQLLEYLLDDPYSRLAPPKSTGREVYGAAFVDKLEQFASKQSLSYEDKIATATAFTTDMLTRSLLC
;
A
#
# COMPACT_ATOMS: atom_id res chain seq x y z
N MET A 1 4.85 -6.85 0.57
CA MET A 1 4.45 -6.71 2.00
C MET A 1 3.08 -6.10 2.18
N ILE A 2 2.85 -4.82 1.81
CA ILE A 2 1.53 -4.19 1.94
C ILE A 2 0.51 -4.86 1.00
N MET A 3 0.85 -4.94 -0.30
CA MET A 3 0.02 -5.61 -1.31
C MET A 3 -0.27 -7.08 -0.95
N ASP A 4 0.75 -7.83 -0.54
CA ASP A 4 0.62 -9.22 -0.10
C ASP A 4 -0.34 -9.39 1.09
N GLU A 5 -0.20 -8.54 2.11
CA GLU A 5 -1.06 -8.58 3.28
C GLU A 5 -2.51 -8.20 2.93
N LEU A 6 -2.72 -7.23 2.03
CA LEU A 6 -4.04 -6.89 1.51
C LEU A 6 -4.66 -8.03 0.69
N ALA A 7 -3.89 -8.67 -0.19
CA ALA A 7 -4.35 -9.82 -0.97
C ALA A 7 -4.76 -10.97 -0.04
N LYS A 8 -3.92 -11.27 0.96
CA LYS A 8 -4.21 -12.27 1.97
C LYS A 8 -5.50 -11.98 2.74
N ARG A 9 -5.76 -10.72 3.10
CA ARG A 9 -6.99 -10.32 3.80
C ARG A 9 -8.22 -10.42 2.91
N LEU A 10 -8.13 -9.94 1.67
CA LEU A 10 -9.19 -10.03 0.67
C LEU A 10 -9.63 -11.48 0.46
N THR A 11 -8.67 -12.39 0.29
CA THR A 11 -8.96 -13.79 -0.03
C THR A 11 -9.03 -14.68 1.20
N HIS A 12 -9.14 -14.11 2.40
CA HIS A 12 -9.14 -14.85 3.67
C HIS A 12 -8.00 -15.90 3.80
N GLY A 13 -6.83 -15.60 3.26
CA GLY A 13 -5.65 -16.45 3.31
C GLY A 13 -5.41 -17.37 2.11
N GLU A 14 -6.35 -17.50 1.16
CA GLU A 14 -6.19 -18.37 -0.02
C GLU A 14 -5.05 -17.93 -0.94
N GLN A 15 -4.87 -16.62 -1.14
CA GLN A 15 -3.76 -16.03 -1.87
C GLN A 15 -2.81 -15.33 -0.90
N GLN A 16 -1.51 -15.49 -1.12
CA GLN A 16 -0.48 -14.81 -0.31
C GLN A 16 0.04 -13.53 -0.96
N TYR A 17 -0.29 -13.30 -2.23
CA TYR A 17 0.10 -12.14 -3.02
C TYR A 17 -0.86 -11.98 -4.20
N ASP A 18 -0.83 -10.80 -4.83
CA ASP A 18 -1.60 -10.54 -6.05
C ASP A 18 -0.90 -11.16 -7.27
N ALA A 19 -1.34 -12.36 -7.65
CA ALA A 19 -0.76 -13.09 -8.79
C ALA A 19 -1.03 -12.35 -10.10
N ASP A 20 0.05 -12.13 -10.87
CA ASP A 20 0.05 -11.42 -12.16
C ASP A 20 -0.58 -10.01 -12.13
N GLY A 21 -0.74 -9.41 -10.94
CA GLY A 21 -1.44 -8.14 -10.77
C GLY A 21 -2.93 -8.22 -11.10
N ALA A 22 -3.56 -9.40 -10.95
CA ALA A 22 -4.96 -9.61 -11.31
C ALA A 22 -5.94 -8.79 -10.45
N ILE A 23 -5.60 -8.53 -9.18
CA ILE A 23 -6.41 -7.73 -8.25
C ILE A 23 -6.15 -6.24 -8.49
N VAL A 24 -4.88 -5.82 -8.58
CA VAL A 24 -4.49 -4.43 -8.80
C VAL A 24 -5.07 -3.88 -10.11
N ALA A 25 -5.10 -4.70 -11.17
CA ALA A 25 -5.63 -4.31 -12.49
C ALA A 25 -7.13 -4.00 -12.49
N ARG A 26 -7.88 -4.44 -11.46
CA ARG A 26 -9.32 -4.18 -11.31
C ARG A 26 -9.60 -2.94 -10.46
N GLY A 27 -8.60 -2.46 -9.74
CA GLY A 27 -8.73 -1.33 -8.83
C GLY A 27 -8.52 0.02 -9.50
N ARG A 28 -8.93 1.06 -8.80
CA ARG A 28 -8.62 2.46 -9.12
C ARG A 28 -7.85 3.08 -7.98
N VAL A 29 -6.81 3.83 -8.31
CA VAL A 29 -6.03 4.57 -7.30
C VAL A 29 -6.93 5.62 -6.66
N SER A 30 -7.03 5.58 -5.33
CA SER A 30 -7.70 6.61 -4.54
C SER A 30 -6.69 7.70 -4.17
N THR A 31 -6.88 8.91 -4.71
CA THR A 31 -6.01 10.05 -4.41
C THR A 31 -5.95 10.36 -2.91
N GLN A 32 -7.10 10.31 -2.22
CA GLN A 32 -7.15 10.61 -0.77
C GLN A 32 -6.38 9.59 0.06
N LEU A 33 -6.50 8.30 -0.28
CA LEU A 33 -5.72 7.27 0.41
C LEU A 33 -4.24 7.37 0.05
N LEU A 34 -3.90 7.67 -1.21
CA LEU A 34 -2.51 7.86 -1.62
C LEU A 34 -1.84 9.00 -0.86
N GLU A 35 -2.51 10.16 -0.75
CA GLU A 35 -2.03 11.30 0.02
C GLU A 35 -1.84 10.95 1.50
N TYR A 36 -2.79 10.24 2.09
CA TYR A 36 -2.68 9.75 3.47
C TYR A 36 -1.44 8.84 3.66
N LEU A 37 -1.18 7.92 2.73
CA LEU A 37 -0.01 7.04 2.80
C LEU A 37 1.30 7.82 2.59
N LEU A 38 1.31 8.79 1.67
CA LEU A 38 2.49 9.63 1.41
C LEU A 38 2.82 10.57 2.56
N ASP A 39 1.87 10.89 3.44
CA ASP A 39 2.13 11.66 4.66
C ASP A 39 2.87 10.88 5.77
N ASP A 40 3.16 9.59 5.54
CA ASP A 40 3.99 8.79 6.42
C ASP A 40 5.40 9.39 6.62
N PRO A 41 5.89 9.55 7.87
CA PRO A 41 7.19 10.17 8.13
C PRO A 41 8.38 9.49 7.44
N TYR A 42 8.32 8.17 7.23
CA TYR A 42 9.42 7.44 6.58
C TYR A 42 9.51 7.78 5.08
N SER A 43 8.39 8.12 4.43
CA SER A 43 8.36 8.55 3.03
C SER A 43 9.28 9.75 2.76
N ARG A 44 9.42 10.65 3.75
CA ARG A 44 10.17 11.91 3.66
C ARG A 44 11.65 11.81 3.98
N LEU A 45 12.14 10.67 4.45
CA LEU A 45 13.56 10.51 4.78
C LEU A 45 14.42 10.47 3.50
N ALA A 46 15.60 11.10 3.55
CA ALA A 46 16.59 11.04 2.47
C ALA A 46 17.38 9.71 2.49
N PRO A 47 17.87 9.21 1.35
CA PRO A 47 18.80 8.08 1.32
C PRO A 47 20.15 8.39 2.01
N PRO A 48 20.86 7.37 2.55
CA PRO A 48 20.45 5.97 2.62
C PRO A 48 19.44 5.72 3.75
N LYS A 49 18.37 4.98 3.43
CA LYS A 49 17.36 4.52 4.38
C LYS A 49 16.97 3.08 4.07
N SER A 50 16.66 2.30 5.10
CA SER A 50 16.19 0.91 4.97
C SER A 50 14.98 0.68 5.87
N THR A 51 14.10 -0.23 5.48
CA THR A 51 12.96 -0.65 6.29
C THR A 51 12.42 -1.99 5.80
N GLY A 52 11.54 -2.58 6.61
CA GLY A 52 10.80 -3.80 6.36
C GLY A 52 9.50 -3.84 7.17
N ARG A 53 9.18 -5.02 7.69
CA ARG A 53 7.89 -5.34 8.36
C ARG A 53 7.67 -4.55 9.64
N GLU A 54 8.72 -3.98 10.20
CA GLU A 54 8.67 -3.08 11.34
C GLU A 54 7.96 -1.75 11.05
N VAL A 55 8.01 -1.23 9.82
CA VAL A 55 7.26 -0.03 9.41
C VAL A 55 6.06 -0.40 8.54
N TYR A 56 6.25 -1.24 7.52
CA TYR A 56 5.22 -1.54 6.49
C TYR A 56 4.59 -2.93 6.63
N GLY A 57 4.46 -3.43 7.86
CA GLY A 57 3.83 -4.72 8.18
C GLY A 57 2.31 -4.64 8.42
N ALA A 58 1.75 -5.68 9.05
CA ALA A 58 0.31 -5.81 9.29
C ALA A 58 -0.30 -4.61 10.03
N ALA A 59 0.40 -4.03 11.01
CA ALA A 59 -0.07 -2.86 11.75
C ALA A 59 -0.21 -1.60 10.87
N PHE A 60 0.61 -1.46 9.82
CA PHE A 60 0.46 -0.39 8.83
C PHE A 60 -0.77 -0.64 7.97
N VAL A 61 -0.98 -1.89 7.55
CA VAL A 61 -2.17 -2.29 6.78
C VAL A 61 -3.44 -2.08 7.59
N ASP A 62 -3.44 -2.34 8.90
CA ASP A 62 -4.58 -2.05 9.77
C ASP A 62 -4.98 -0.56 9.74
N LYS A 63 -4.00 0.36 9.78
CA LYS A 63 -4.25 1.80 9.69
C LYS A 63 -4.77 2.21 8.30
N LEU A 64 -4.15 1.67 7.24
CA LEU A 64 -4.59 1.84 5.86
C LEU A 64 -6.06 1.42 5.71
N GLU A 65 -6.41 0.24 6.22
CA GLU A 65 -7.77 -0.29 6.14
C GLU A 65 -8.78 0.52 6.94
N GLN A 66 -8.41 1.02 8.13
CA GLN A 66 -9.26 1.91 8.92
C GLN A 66 -9.56 3.21 8.18
N PHE A 67 -8.56 3.79 7.51
CA PHE A 67 -8.76 4.98 6.68
C PHE A 67 -9.64 4.66 5.47
N ALA A 68 -9.29 3.60 4.73
CA ALA A 68 -9.98 3.18 3.51
C ALA A 68 -11.45 2.81 3.76
N SER A 69 -11.77 2.22 4.92
CA SER A 69 -13.14 1.87 5.31
C SER A 69 -14.04 3.09 5.46
N LYS A 70 -13.49 4.22 5.94
CA LYS A 70 -14.23 5.50 6.03
C LYS A 70 -14.56 6.09 4.66
N GLN A 71 -13.80 5.69 3.64
CA GLN A 71 -13.97 6.09 2.24
C GLN A 71 -14.68 5.02 1.40
N SER A 72 -15.14 3.93 2.04
CA SER A 72 -15.81 2.79 1.39
C SER A 72 -15.03 2.21 0.20
N LEU A 73 -13.70 2.22 0.26
CA LEU A 73 -12.85 1.70 -0.81
C LEU A 73 -12.88 0.17 -0.84
N SER A 74 -12.93 -0.39 -2.04
CA SER A 74 -12.79 -1.83 -2.27
C SER A 74 -11.36 -2.29 -1.97
N TYR A 75 -11.15 -3.61 -1.86
CA TYR A 75 -9.79 -4.13 -1.71
C TYR A 75 -8.94 -3.93 -2.96
N GLU A 76 -9.57 -3.99 -4.14
CA GLU A 76 -8.94 -3.68 -5.41
C GLU A 76 -8.39 -2.25 -5.40
N ASP A 77 -9.18 -1.28 -4.95
CA ASP A 77 -8.75 0.12 -4.85
C ASP A 77 -7.65 0.31 -3.79
N LYS A 78 -7.74 -0.38 -2.65
CA LYS A 78 -6.69 -0.38 -1.63
C LYS A 78 -5.37 -0.92 -2.19
N ILE A 79 -5.40 -2.03 -2.91
CA ILE A 79 -4.22 -2.66 -3.52
C ILE A 79 -3.65 -1.76 -4.61
N ALA A 80 -4.47 -1.26 -5.53
CA ALA A 80 -4.08 -0.27 -6.55
C ALA A 80 -3.38 0.95 -5.93
N THR A 81 -3.94 1.48 -4.85
CA THR A 81 -3.37 2.64 -4.17
C THR A 81 -2.06 2.30 -3.45
N ALA A 82 -1.96 1.14 -2.80
CA ALA A 82 -0.73 0.67 -2.16
C ALA A 82 0.40 0.43 -3.18
N THR A 83 0.07 -0.06 -4.38
CA THR A 83 1.02 -0.20 -5.49
C THR A 83 1.50 1.18 -5.93
N ALA A 84 0.60 2.14 -6.16
CA ALA A 84 0.96 3.51 -6.53
C ALA A 84 1.87 4.18 -5.49
N PHE A 85 1.55 4.02 -4.20
CA PHE A 85 2.39 4.49 -3.10
C PHE A 85 3.83 3.93 -3.16
N THR A 86 3.98 2.64 -3.46
CA THR A 86 5.29 2.00 -3.60
C THR A 86 6.09 2.61 -4.75
N THR A 87 5.43 2.84 -5.91
CA THR A 87 6.05 3.50 -7.06
C THR A 87 6.48 4.94 -6.74
N ASP A 88 5.66 5.69 -6.02
CA ASP A 88 5.97 7.07 -5.60
C ASP A 88 7.20 7.10 -4.67
N MET A 89 7.27 6.18 -3.70
CA MET A 89 8.40 6.06 -2.79
C MET A 89 9.71 5.75 -3.51
N LEU A 90 9.68 4.82 -4.47
CA LEU A 90 10.85 4.50 -5.29
C LEU A 90 11.28 5.71 -6.13
N THR A 91 10.34 6.38 -6.76
CA THR A 91 10.60 7.56 -7.59
C THR A 91 11.28 8.67 -6.78
N ARG A 92 10.78 8.96 -5.57
CA ARG A 92 11.37 9.94 -4.64
C ARG A 92 12.77 9.55 -4.19
N SER A 93 13.04 8.25 -4.03
CA SER A 93 14.37 7.77 -3.64
C SER A 93 15.40 7.86 -4.76
N LEU A 94 14.98 7.92 -6.02
CA LEU A 94 15.87 8.01 -7.18
C LEU A 94 16.13 9.46 -7.66
N LEU A 95 15.27 10.41 -7.27
CA LEU A 95 15.35 11.81 -7.68
C LEU A 95 16.02 12.73 -6.64
N CYS A 96 16.46 12.19 -5.51
CA CYS A 96 17.24 12.86 -4.47
C CYS A 96 18.71 12.43 -4.54
#